data_AF-A0A538LL85-F1
#
_entry.id   AF-A0A538LL85-F1
#
_cell.length_a   1.000
_cell.length_b   1.000
_cell.length_c   1.000
_cell.angle_alpha   90.00
_cell.angle_beta   90.00
_cell.angle_gamma   90.00
#
_symmetry.space_group_name_H-M   'P 1'
#
loop_
_entity.id
_entity.type
_entity.pdbx_description
1 polymer ?
#
loop_
_entity_poly.entity_id
_entity_poly.type
_entity_poly.pdbx_seq_one_letter_code
_entity_poly.pdbx_strand_id
1 'polypeptide(L)'
;MLALLAVAAVVHHCPAASVGPGSLHRGGTAGATCILAAFQNGCRASEYTLSAFGVDTEHSLTFRVGRASGRCTVAVSETFRVVPQPPHQGRRYACLRVRRTAADIVADRCTPRATVSLTKLGTT
;
A
#
# COMPACT_ATOMS: atom_id res chain seq x y z
N MET A 1 -14.00 32.51 18.86
CA MET A 1 -13.63 31.09 18.77
C MET A 1 -13.61 30.73 17.28
N LEU A 2 -12.44 30.47 16.70
CA LEU A 2 -12.35 30.02 15.30
C LEU A 2 -12.72 28.53 15.24
N ALA A 3 -13.81 28.20 14.55
CA ALA A 3 -14.17 26.83 14.24
C ALA A 3 -13.26 26.30 13.12
N LEU A 4 -12.40 25.32 13.43
CA LEU A 4 -11.67 24.57 12.41
C LEU A 4 -12.67 23.68 11.66
N LEU A 5 -12.94 24.02 10.40
CA LEU A 5 -13.58 23.12 9.44
C LEU A 5 -12.56 22.03 9.07
N ALA A 6 -12.74 20.82 9.58
CA ALA A 6 -11.99 19.65 9.15
C ALA A 6 -12.45 19.27 7.74
N VAL A 7 -11.67 19.62 6.71
CA VAL A 7 -11.90 19.14 5.35
C VAL A 7 -11.55 17.65 5.31
N ALA A 8 -12.56 16.80 5.17
CA ALA A 8 -12.34 15.38 4.92
C ALA A 8 -11.63 15.23 3.57
N ALA A 9 -10.35 14.84 3.60
CA ALA A 9 -9.60 14.59 2.38
C ALA A 9 -10.20 13.35 1.68
N VAL A 10 -10.67 13.52 0.44
CA VAL A 10 -11.11 12.39 -0.39
C VAL A 10 -9.92 11.49 -0.66
N VAL A 11 -9.98 10.24 -0.19
CA VAL A 11 -8.97 9.22 -0.47
C VAL A 11 -9.31 8.59 -1.82
N HIS A 12 -8.36 8.61 -2.74
CA HIS A 12 -8.52 7.96 -4.03
C HIS A 12 -8.14 6.47 -3.95
N HIS A 13 -9.06 5.58 -4.30
CA HIS A 13 -8.80 4.15 -4.31
C HIS A 13 -8.19 3.72 -5.65
N CYS A 14 -6.93 3.31 -5.61
CA CYS A 14 -6.23 2.73 -6.74
C CYS A 14 -6.71 1.28 -6.98
N PRO A 15 -6.65 0.78 -8.23
CA PRO A 15 -7.03 -0.60 -8.53
C PRO A 15 -6.24 -1.60 -7.68
N ALA A 16 -6.93 -2.45 -6.92
CA ALA A 16 -6.30 -3.50 -6.15
C ALA A 16 -5.66 -4.55 -7.07
N ALA A 17 -4.68 -5.29 -6.55
CA ALA A 17 -4.08 -6.40 -7.26
C ALA A 17 -4.07 -7.64 -6.37
N SER A 18 -4.29 -8.80 -6.98
CA SER A 18 -4.24 -10.07 -6.29
C SER A 18 -3.44 -11.11 -7.06
N VAL A 19 -2.77 -12.01 -6.35
CA VAL A 19 -2.01 -13.13 -6.93
C VAL A 19 -2.36 -14.43 -6.23
N GLY A 20 -2.13 -15.56 -6.90
CA GLY A 20 -2.28 -16.89 -6.32
C GLY A 20 -3.54 -17.66 -6.78
N PRO A 21 -3.64 -18.95 -6.42
CA PRO A 21 -4.70 -19.86 -6.88
C PRO A 21 -6.13 -19.38 -6.56
N GLY A 22 -6.32 -18.64 -5.47
CA GLY A 22 -7.63 -18.11 -5.06
C GLY A 22 -8.00 -16.73 -5.63
N SER A 23 -7.13 -16.07 -6.41
CA SER A 23 -7.39 -14.70 -6.84
C SER A 23 -8.37 -14.61 -8.03
N LEU A 24 -9.48 -13.87 -7.86
CA LEU A 24 -10.45 -13.56 -8.93
C LEU A 24 -9.91 -12.53 -9.94
N HIS A 25 -8.96 -11.68 -9.54
CA HIS A 25 -8.31 -10.69 -10.41
C HIS A 25 -6.80 -10.91 -10.36
N ARG A 26 -6.23 -11.48 -11.44
CA ARG A 26 -4.82 -11.84 -11.52
C ARG A 26 -3.96 -10.66 -11.94
N GLY A 27 -3.23 -10.11 -10.97
CA GLY A 27 -2.03 -9.30 -11.20
C GLY A 27 -2.22 -7.96 -11.92
N GLY A 28 -1.09 -7.37 -12.29
CA GLY A 28 -0.98 -6.06 -12.93
C GLY A 28 -0.29 -5.03 -12.06
N THR A 29 0.25 -3.98 -12.68
CA THR A 29 0.97 -2.90 -11.99
C THR A 29 0.17 -1.60 -11.91
N ALA A 30 -1.13 -1.64 -12.23
CA ALA A 30 -1.99 -0.46 -12.30
C ALA A 30 -2.11 0.24 -10.94
N GLY A 31 -2.39 -0.52 -9.87
CA GLY A 31 -2.45 0.01 -8.51
C GLY A 31 -1.13 0.62 -8.04
N ALA A 32 -0.02 -0.10 -8.25
CA ALA A 32 1.32 0.40 -7.94
C ALA A 32 1.67 1.69 -8.72
N THR A 33 1.30 1.75 -10.00
CA THR A 33 1.51 2.93 -10.84
C THR A 33 0.65 4.11 -10.40
N CYS A 34 -0.59 3.85 -9.98
CA CYS A 34 -1.48 4.84 -9.39
C CYS A 34 -0.89 5.44 -8.11
N ILE A 35 -0.36 4.62 -7.20
CA ILE A 35 0.33 5.09 -5.98
C ILE A 35 1.57 5.92 -6.30
N LEU A 36 2.40 5.47 -7.24
CA LEU A 36 3.58 6.22 -7.68
C LEU A 36 3.17 7.61 -8.19
N ALA A 37 2.16 7.68 -9.05
CA ALA A 37 1.65 8.94 -9.57
C ALA A 37 1.05 9.82 -8.46
N ALA A 38 0.29 9.25 -7.53
CA ALA A 38 -0.28 10.02 -6.41
C ALA A 38 0.78 10.60 -5.48
N PHE A 39 1.87 9.85 -5.23
CA PHE A 39 3.02 10.31 -4.47
C PHE A 39 3.74 11.45 -5.20
N GLN A 40 4.03 11.28 -6.49
CA GLN A 40 4.75 12.28 -7.31
C GLN A 40 3.92 13.55 -7.58
N ASN A 41 2.61 13.41 -7.77
CA ASN A 41 1.70 14.51 -8.13
C ASN A 41 1.14 15.23 -6.90
N GLY A 42 2.01 15.57 -5.96
CA GLY A 42 1.67 16.42 -4.80
C GLY A 42 1.03 15.67 -3.63
N CYS A 43 1.39 14.39 -3.42
CA CYS A 43 0.96 13.60 -2.26
C CYS A 43 -0.56 13.50 -2.14
N ARG A 44 -1.22 13.16 -3.24
CA ARG A 44 -2.67 12.96 -3.25
C ARG A 44 -3.01 11.75 -2.38
N ALA A 45 -3.93 11.95 -1.44
CA ALA A 45 -4.40 10.88 -0.57
C ALA A 45 -4.92 9.72 -1.42
N SER A 46 -4.27 8.57 -1.31
CA SER A 46 -4.62 7.40 -2.13
C SER A 46 -4.31 6.10 -1.41
N GLU A 47 -5.05 5.05 -1.75
CA GLU A 47 -4.92 3.72 -1.16
C GLU A 47 -4.84 2.64 -2.25
N TYR A 48 -4.00 1.65 -2.02
CA TYR A 48 -3.84 0.47 -2.87
C TYR A 48 -3.63 -0.77 -2.00
N THR A 49 -4.30 -1.87 -2.35
CA THR A 49 -4.12 -3.16 -1.68
C THR A 49 -3.56 -4.18 -2.66
N LEU A 50 -2.49 -4.85 -2.23
CA LEU A 50 -1.87 -5.99 -2.90
C LEU A 50 -2.07 -7.23 -2.04
N SER A 51 -2.72 -8.27 -2.58
CA SER A 51 -3.04 -9.50 -1.84
C SER A 51 -2.48 -10.75 -2.53
N ALA A 52 -2.08 -11.74 -1.74
CA ALA A 52 -1.71 -13.07 -2.19
C ALA A 52 -2.61 -14.09 -1.50
N PHE A 53 -3.25 -14.93 -2.30
CA PHE A 53 -4.15 -15.98 -1.85
C PHE A 53 -3.48 -17.34 -2.00
N GLY A 54 -3.36 -18.07 -0.90
CA GLY A 54 -3.10 -19.51 -0.89
C GLY A 54 -4.39 -20.32 -1.03
N VAL A 55 -4.34 -21.59 -0.61
CA VAL A 55 -5.55 -22.44 -0.51
C VAL A 55 -6.43 -21.95 0.64
N ASP A 56 -5.85 -21.76 1.82
CA ASP A 56 -6.56 -21.33 3.05
C ASP A 56 -5.94 -20.09 3.69
N THR A 57 -5.07 -19.38 2.97
CA THR A 57 -4.33 -18.24 3.51
C THR A 57 -4.47 -17.00 2.64
N GLU A 58 -4.44 -15.84 3.27
CA GLU A 58 -4.40 -14.55 2.61
C GLU A 58 -3.30 -13.70 3.27
N HIS A 59 -2.42 -13.14 2.46
CA HIS A 59 -1.44 -12.14 2.86
C HIS A 59 -1.71 -10.85 2.07
N SER A 60 -1.93 -9.75 2.76
CA SER A 60 -2.26 -8.46 2.15
C SER A 60 -1.33 -7.35 2.64
N LEU A 61 -0.90 -6.49 1.71
CA LEU A 61 -0.23 -5.22 1.97
C LEU A 61 -1.13 -4.08 1.51
N THR A 62 -1.40 -3.13 2.40
CA THR A 62 -2.13 -1.89 2.08
C THR A 62 -1.16 -0.72 2.10
N PHE A 63 -1.09 0.02 1.00
CA PHE A 63 -0.28 1.22 0.81
C PHE A 63 -1.17 2.44 0.84
N ARG A 64 -0.84 3.43 1.68
CA ARG A 64 -1.57 4.70 1.81
C ARG A 64 -0.65 5.88 1.62
N VAL A 65 -0.84 6.64 0.56
CA VAL A 65 -0.17 7.92 0.36
C VAL A 65 -0.87 8.99 1.19
N GLY A 66 -0.09 9.81 1.88
CA GLY A 66 -0.59 10.97 2.58
C GLY A 66 0.52 11.94 2.95
N ARG A 67 0.13 13.00 3.66
CA ARG A 67 1.09 13.92 4.27
C ARG A 67 1.17 13.67 5.77
N ALA A 68 2.38 13.49 6.27
CA ALA A 68 2.68 13.46 7.70
C ALA A 68 3.72 14.55 8.00
N SER A 69 3.43 15.43 8.96
CA SER A 69 4.30 16.56 9.34
C SER A 69 4.80 17.37 8.14
N GLY A 70 3.92 17.66 7.18
CA GLY A 70 4.23 18.45 5.99
C GLY A 70 5.00 17.70 4.89
N ARG A 71 5.33 16.42 5.07
CA ARG A 71 6.08 15.61 4.09
C ARG A 71 5.21 14.52 3.48
N CYS A 72 5.48 14.19 2.23
CA CYS A 72 4.90 13.02 1.57
C CYS A 72 5.34 11.74 2.30
N THR A 73 4.38 10.88 2.60
CA THR A 73 4.64 9.58 3.23
C THR A 73 3.78 8.52 2.60
N VAL A 74 4.27 7.28 2.63
CA VAL A 74 3.49 6.10 2.34
C VAL A 74 3.48 5.21 3.57
N ALA A 75 2.31 5.09 4.19
CA ALA A 75 2.08 4.10 5.23
C ALA A 75 1.82 2.75 4.57
N VAL A 76 2.49 1.72 5.04
CA VAL A 76 2.29 0.34 4.60
C VAL A 76 1.83 -0.48 5.79
N SER A 77 0.74 -1.21 5.63
CA SER A 77 0.21 -2.13 6.64
C SER A 77 0.14 -3.54 6.07
N GLU A 78 0.69 -4.50 6.80
CA GLU A 78 0.64 -5.92 6.48
C GLU A 78 -0.46 -6.60 7.28
N THR A 79 -1.17 -7.54 6.66
CA THR A 79 -2.11 -8.43 7.34
C THR A 79 -1.98 -9.84 6.82
N PHE A 80 -2.10 -10.82 7.70
CA PHE A 80 -2.11 -12.24 7.35
C PHE A 80 -3.34 -12.92 7.95
N ARG A 81 -3.95 -13.82 7.21
CA ARG A 81 -5.16 -14.54 7.62
C ARG A 81 -5.07 -16.00 7.21
N VAL A 82 -5.53 -16.89 8.09
CA VAL A 82 -5.91 -18.27 7.74
C VAL A 82 -7.44 -18.32 7.74
N VAL A 83 -8.06 -18.68 6.62
CA VAL A 83 -9.53 -18.72 6.50
C VAL A 83 -10.07 -19.89 7.35
N PRO A 84 -11.15 -19.69 8.14
CA PRO A 84 -12.03 -18.51 8.22
C PRO A 84 -11.66 -17.49 9.30
N GLN A 85 -10.56 -17.67 10.03
CA GLN A 85 -10.15 -16.83 11.17
C GLN A 85 -10.04 -15.34 10.79
N PRO A 86 -10.21 -14.39 11.72
CA PRO A 86 -9.98 -12.97 11.44
C PRO A 86 -8.53 -12.67 10.99
N PRO A 87 -8.29 -11.63 10.19
CA PRO A 87 -6.94 -11.24 9.80
C PRO A 87 -6.13 -10.74 11.01
N HIS A 88 -4.92 -11.26 11.14
CA HIS A 88 -3.91 -10.79 12.08
C HIS A 88 -3.13 -9.64 11.47
N GLN A 89 -2.89 -8.59 12.25
CA GLN A 89 -2.06 -7.48 11.81
C GLN A 89 -0.59 -7.88 11.88
N GLY A 90 0.10 -7.69 10.76
CA GLY A 90 1.54 -7.88 10.64
C GLY A 90 2.29 -6.57 10.89
N ARG A 91 3.39 -6.39 10.16
CA ARG A 91 4.25 -5.22 10.31
C ARG A 91 3.59 -3.97 9.73
N ARG A 92 4.05 -2.83 10.22
CA ARG A 92 3.70 -1.50 9.69
C ARG A 92 4.97 -0.76 9.34
N TYR A 93 4.93 -0.02 8.24
CA TYR A 93 6.04 0.79 7.78
C TYR A 93 5.56 2.20 7.47
N ALA A 94 6.38 3.20 7.79
CA ALA A 94 6.23 4.55 7.29
C ALA A 94 7.39 4.85 6.34
N CYS A 95 7.10 4.95 5.05
CA CYS A 95 8.10 5.12 3.99
C CYS A 95 8.08 6.55 3.47
N LEU A 96 9.27 7.11 3.20
CA LEU A 96 9.44 8.50 2.79
C LEU A 96 9.55 8.67 1.27
N ARG A 97 9.53 7.57 0.50
CA ARG A 97 9.68 7.61 -0.95
C ARG A 97 9.01 6.43 -1.62
N VAL A 98 8.35 6.71 -2.75
CA VAL A 98 7.95 5.72 -3.73
C VAL A 98 8.73 5.97 -5.01
N ARG A 99 9.29 4.93 -5.62
CA ARG A 99 10.03 5.06 -6.89
C ARG A 99 9.88 3.81 -7.76
N ARG A 100 10.04 4.01 -9.06
CA ARG A 100 10.20 2.93 -10.02
C ARG A 100 11.66 2.44 -10.03
N THR A 101 11.85 1.14 -10.14
CA THR A 101 13.11 0.45 -10.44
C THR A 101 13.00 -0.21 -11.82
N ALA A 102 14.06 -0.88 -12.30
CA ALA A 102 14.00 -1.59 -13.57
C ALA A 102 12.92 -2.69 -13.61
N ALA A 103 12.56 -3.28 -12.47
CA ALA A 103 11.68 -4.45 -12.38
C ALA A 103 10.49 -4.28 -11.42
N ASP A 104 10.32 -3.10 -10.81
CA ASP A 104 9.37 -2.92 -9.71
C ASP A 104 8.98 -1.45 -9.48
N ILE A 105 7.96 -1.23 -8.66
CA ILE A 105 7.68 0.02 -7.97
C ILE A 105 7.80 -0.27 -6.49
N VAL A 106 8.65 0.47 -5.78
CA VAL A 106 8.96 0.19 -4.37
C VAL A 106 8.69 1.42 -3.50
N ALA A 107 8.23 1.17 -2.28
CA ALA A 107 8.30 2.10 -1.17
C ALA A 107 9.59 1.84 -0.42
N ASP A 108 10.44 2.86 -0.25
CA ASP A 108 11.71 2.74 0.45
C ASP A 108 11.93 3.87 1.45
N ARG A 109 13.10 3.85 2.13
CA ARG A 109 13.39 4.71 3.28
C ARG A 109 12.29 4.58 4.35
N CYS A 110 11.93 3.34 4.62
CA CYS A 110 10.90 3.00 5.58
C CYS A 110 11.43 2.99 7.02
N THR A 111 10.53 3.23 7.97
CA THR A 111 10.73 2.99 9.40
C THR A 111 9.70 1.94 9.86
N PRO A 112 10.12 0.78 10.40
CA PRO A 112 11.52 0.30 10.50
C PRO A 112 12.17 0.10 9.11
N ARG A 113 13.51 0.02 9.06
CA ARG A 113 14.28 -0.01 7.81
C ARG A 113 13.84 -1.18 6.92
N ALA A 114 13.26 -0.85 5.78
CA ALA A 114 12.80 -1.81 4.78
C ALA A 114 12.72 -1.16 3.39
N THR A 115 12.62 -2.01 2.37
CA THR A 115 12.11 -1.67 1.04
C THR A 115 10.95 -2.62 0.76
N VAL A 116 9.79 -2.08 0.40
CA VAL A 116 8.57 -2.86 0.19
C VAL A 116 8.14 -2.74 -1.27
N SER A 117 7.95 -3.87 -1.93
CA SER A 117 7.43 -3.92 -3.30
C SER A 117 5.94 -3.60 -3.32
N LEU A 118 5.52 -2.78 -4.29
CA LEU A 118 4.11 -2.54 -4.59
C LEU A 118 3.60 -3.49 -5.68
N THR A 119 4.43 -4.36 -6.25
CA THR A 119 4.01 -5.29 -7.31
C THR A 119 4.13 -6.76 -6.91
N LYS A 120 4.85 -7.06 -5.82
CA LYS A 120 5.12 -8.41 -5.34
C LYS A 120 4.93 -8.48 -3.83
N LEU A 121 4.43 -9.61 -3.34
CA LEU A 121 4.37 -9.90 -1.91
C LEU A 121 5.62 -10.68 -1.51
N GLY A 122 6.45 -10.08 -0.66
CA GLY A 122 7.74 -10.59 -0.19
C GLY A 122 8.68 -9.44 0.16
N THR A 123 9.50 -9.59 1.20
CA THR A 123 10.56 -8.62 1.52
C THR A 123 11.75 -8.84 0.58
N THR A 124 12.14 -7.81 -0.17
CA THR A 124 13.46 -7.75 -0.83
C THR A 124 14.55 -7.32 0.14
#